data_AF-A0A450Z4A9-F1
#
_entry.id   AF-A0A450Z4A9-F1
#
_cell.length_a   1.000
_cell.length_b   1.000
_cell.length_c   1.000
_cell.angle_alpha   90.00
_cell.angle_beta   90.00
_cell.angle_gamma   90.00
#
_symmetry.space_group_name_H-M   'P 1'
#
loop_
_entity.id
_entity.type
_entity.pdbx_description
1 polymer ?
#
loop_
_entity_poly.entity_id
_entity_poly.type
_entity_poly.pdbx_seq_one_letter_code
_entity_poly.pdbx_strand_id
1 'polypeptide(L)'
;MRQLEDTGQDRNIFPLLKRAMIDDKLEIVHSGAYSPIFPLLPEREVERQIELDFQYKEENLGLTSKTGIYSPELCHGDSPREIYRIDGLSVFLRSALWSNRIRGGD
;
A
#
# COMPACT_ATOMS: atom_id res chain seq x y z
N MET A 1 -5.44 -11.23 -8.91
CA MET A 1 -4.59 -12.09 -9.78
C MET A 1 -5.40 -12.96 -10.70
N ARG A 2 -6.27 -13.84 -10.18
CA ARG A 2 -7.13 -14.70 -11.03
C ARG A 2 -7.74 -13.97 -12.22
N GLN A 3 -8.37 -12.81 -12.04
CA GLN A 3 -8.94 -12.03 -13.14
C GLN A 3 -7.96 -11.61 -14.27
N LEU A 4 -6.69 -11.32 -13.94
CA LEU A 4 -5.67 -10.96 -14.95
C LEU A 4 -5.11 -12.21 -15.65
N GLU A 5 -4.94 -13.29 -14.90
CA GLU A 5 -4.51 -14.60 -15.43
C GLU A 5 -5.60 -15.20 -16.32
N ASP A 6 -6.86 -15.14 -15.88
CA ASP A 6 -8.05 -15.62 -16.59
C ASP A 6 -8.24 -14.89 -17.93
N THR A 7 -7.75 -13.65 -18.04
CA THR A 7 -7.77 -12.85 -19.27
C THR A 7 -6.48 -12.92 -20.08
N GLY A 8 -5.45 -13.60 -19.57
CA GLY A 8 -4.10 -13.68 -20.16
C GLY A 8 -3.36 -12.34 -20.22
N GLN A 9 -3.84 -11.32 -19.51
CA GLN A 9 -3.29 -9.97 -19.52
C GLN A 9 -2.10 -9.83 -18.57
N ASP A 10 -1.97 -10.72 -17.60
CA ASP A 10 -0.82 -10.86 -16.69
C ASP A 10 0.52 -10.84 -17.45
N ARG A 11 0.58 -11.57 -18.58
CA ARG A 11 1.78 -11.70 -19.43
C ARG A 11 2.20 -10.39 -20.11
N ASN A 12 1.29 -9.43 -20.24
CA ASN A 12 1.59 -8.13 -20.84
C ASN A 12 1.77 -7.05 -19.76
N ILE A 13 0.90 -7.04 -18.76
CA ILE A 13 0.86 -5.98 -17.74
C ILE A 13 2.08 -6.04 -16.82
N PHE A 14 2.44 -7.22 -16.27
CA PHE A 14 3.55 -7.28 -15.32
C PHE A 14 4.91 -6.94 -15.94
N PRO A 15 5.27 -7.41 -17.15
CA PRO A 15 6.50 -6.97 -17.80
C PRO A 15 6.54 -5.46 -18.07
N LEU A 16 5.41 -4.86 -18.47
CA LEU A 16 5.33 -3.41 -18.70
C LEU A 16 5.49 -2.62 -17.41
N LEU A 17 4.86 -3.06 -16.31
CA LEU A 17 5.02 -2.44 -14.99
C LEU A 17 6.48 -2.51 -14.53
N LYS A 18 7.11 -3.69 -14.60
CA LYS A 18 8.53 -3.87 -14.27
C LYS A 18 9.42 -2.96 -15.10
N ARG A 19 9.18 -2.88 -16.41
CA ARG A 19 9.95 -2.01 -17.30
C ARG A 19 9.79 -0.54 -16.93
N ALA A 20 8.57 -0.10 -16.65
CA ALA A 20 8.30 1.27 -16.24
C ALA A 20 8.99 1.64 -14.92
N MET A 21 9.07 0.70 -13.97
CA MET A 21 9.83 0.87 -12.73
C MET A 21 11.35 0.94 -12.98
N ILE A 22 11.90 0.04 -13.81
CA ILE A 22 13.33 0.05 -14.17
C ILE A 22 13.72 1.36 -14.89
N ASP A 23 12.81 1.90 -15.71
CA ASP A 23 13.02 3.14 -16.44
C ASP A 23 12.73 4.40 -15.57
N ASP A 24 12.50 4.25 -14.25
CA ASP A 24 12.15 5.32 -13.30
C ASP A 24 10.93 6.17 -13.72
N LYS A 25 9.99 5.59 -14.48
CA LYS A 25 8.74 6.25 -14.93
C LYS A 25 7.56 6.01 -13.99
N LEU A 26 7.67 4.98 -13.16
CA LEU A 26 6.64 4.54 -12.23
C LEU A 26 7.31 4.13 -10.93
N GLU A 27 6.74 4.56 -9.81
CA GLU A 27 7.05 3.99 -8.50
C GLU A 27 5.81 3.27 -7.97
N ILE A 28 6.00 2.03 -7.51
CA ILE A 28 4.94 1.29 -6.83
C ILE A 28 5.02 1.62 -5.35
N VAL A 29 3.87 1.86 -4.72
CA VAL A 29 3.76 2.03 -3.27
C VAL A 29 3.13 0.81 -2.62
N HIS A 30 3.39 0.63 -1.33
CA HIS A 30 2.81 -0.43 -0.52
C HIS A 30 1.51 0.00 0.15
N SER A 31 0.74 -0.94 0.67
CA SER A 31 -0.51 -0.70 1.40
C SER A 31 -0.69 -1.81 2.44
N GLY A 32 -1.89 -1.99 2.99
CA GLY A 32 -2.24 -3.23 3.69
C GLY A 32 -2.74 -4.29 2.71
N ALA A 33 -2.30 -5.54 2.88
CA ALA A 33 -2.58 -6.66 1.96
C ALA A 33 -4.07 -6.84 1.62
N TYR A 34 -4.95 -6.60 2.60
CA TYR A 34 -6.40 -6.72 2.42
C TYR A 34 -7.14 -5.37 2.39
N SER A 35 -6.42 -4.28 2.13
CA SER A 35 -6.93 -2.90 2.21
C SER A 35 -7.72 -2.58 3.51
N PRO A 36 -7.16 -2.91 4.70
CA PRO A 36 -7.86 -2.66 5.95
C PRO A 36 -7.87 -1.18 6.34
N ILE A 37 -8.87 -0.76 7.12
CA ILE A 37 -8.89 0.58 7.71
C ILE A 37 -7.87 0.61 8.86
N PHE A 38 -6.65 1.09 8.60
CA PHE A 38 -5.55 1.07 9.57
C PHE A 38 -5.90 1.60 10.97
N PRO A 39 -6.62 2.72 11.13
CA PRO A 39 -6.96 3.25 12.46
C PRO A 39 -7.86 2.34 13.32
N LEU A 40 -8.51 1.34 12.72
CA LEU A 40 -9.37 0.40 13.44
C LEU A 40 -8.64 -0.87 13.87
N LEU A 41 -7.37 -1.01 13.51
CA LEU A 41 -6.57 -2.19 13.81
C LEU A 41 -5.54 -1.90 14.91
N PRO A 42 -5.18 -2.92 15.71
CA PRO A 42 -3.97 -2.85 16.54
C PRO A 42 -2.73 -2.59 15.67
N GLU A 43 -1.78 -1.79 16.17
CA GLU A 43 -0.55 -1.42 15.45
C GLU A 43 0.18 -2.62 14.85
N ARG A 44 0.36 -3.70 15.63
CA ARG A 44 0.99 -4.94 15.17
C ARG A 44 0.26 -5.60 13.99
N GLU A 45 -1.06 -5.47 13.91
CA GLU A 45 -1.81 -5.99 12.75
C GLU A 45 -1.63 -5.09 11.54
N VAL A 46 -1.51 -3.77 11.72
CA VAL A 46 -1.18 -2.87 10.60
C VAL A 46 0.21 -3.20 10.04
N GLU A 47 1.21 -3.38 10.89
CA GLU A 47 2.55 -3.82 10.48
C GLU A 47 2.49 -5.13 9.70
N ARG A 48 1.81 -6.15 10.23
CA ARG A 48 1.63 -7.44 9.56
C ARG A 48 0.94 -7.30 8.20
N GLN A 49 -0.06 -6.43 8.08
CA GLN A 49 -0.78 -6.18 6.83
C GLN A 49 0.14 -5.56 5.77
N ILE A 50 1.03 -4.67 6.19
CA ILE A 50 1.99 -4.04 5.30
C ILE A 50 3.06 -5.07 4.88
N GLU A 51 3.63 -5.83 5.82
CA GLU A 51 4.59 -6.90 5.53
C GLU A 51 4.06 -7.92 4.52
N LEU A 52 2.80 -8.34 4.67
CA LEU A 52 2.15 -9.25 3.74
C LEU A 52 2.01 -8.67 2.33
N ASP A 53 1.74 -7.37 2.20
CA ASP A 53 1.68 -6.69 0.89
C ASP A 53 3.06 -6.60 0.24
N PHE A 54 4.11 -6.32 1.04
CA PHE A 54 5.50 -6.37 0.58
C PHE A 54 5.88 -7.75 0.06
N GLN A 55 5.73 -8.79 0.89
CA GLN A 55 6.05 -10.17 0.54
C GLN A 55 5.29 -10.60 -0.71
N TYR A 56 4.00 -10.27 -0.79
CA TYR A 56 3.19 -10.64 -1.93
C TYR A 56 3.70 -10.02 -3.24
N LYS A 57 3.97 -8.71 -3.24
CA LYS A 57 4.47 -7.99 -4.43
C LYS A 57 5.87 -8.46 -4.83
N GLU A 58 6.74 -8.74 -3.88
CA GLU A 58 8.07 -9.25 -4.16
C GLU A 58 8.00 -10.68 -4.72
N GLU A 59 7.39 -11.61 -3.99
CA GLU A 59 7.40 -13.03 -4.31
C GLU A 59 6.57 -13.38 -5.54
N ASN A 60 5.40 -12.75 -5.69
CA ASN A 60 4.43 -13.12 -6.73
C ASN A 60 4.53 -12.23 -7.96
N LEU A 61 4.91 -10.96 -7.78
CA LEU A 61 4.97 -10.01 -8.87
C LEU A 61 6.40 -9.65 -9.26
N GLY A 62 7.41 -9.95 -8.43
CA GLY A 62 8.80 -9.53 -8.65
C GLY A 62 8.93 -8.00 -8.72
N LEU A 63 8.12 -7.30 -7.93
CA LEU A 63 8.09 -5.85 -7.86
C LEU A 63 8.72 -5.42 -6.54
N THR A 64 9.90 -4.81 -6.61
CA THR A 64 10.60 -4.24 -5.46
C THR A 64 10.47 -2.72 -5.52
N SER A 65 9.76 -2.17 -4.55
CA SER A 65 9.60 -0.72 -4.38
C SER A 65 10.73 -0.17 -3.51
N LYS A 66 11.10 1.08 -3.76
CA LYS A 66 11.92 1.86 -2.84
C LYS A 66 11.06 2.81 -2.02
N THR A 67 9.74 2.87 -2.22
CA THR A 67 8.96 4.02 -1.78
C THR A 67 7.52 3.75 -1.28
N GLY A 68 7.22 4.12 -0.02
CA GLY A 68 5.92 4.64 0.41
C GLY A 68 4.84 3.64 0.85
N ILE A 69 3.96 4.08 1.74
CA ILE A 69 2.77 3.32 2.18
C ILE A 69 1.53 4.18 1.92
N TYR A 70 0.69 3.70 1.02
CA TYR A 70 -0.66 4.19 0.84
C TYR A 70 -1.55 3.65 1.95
N SER A 71 -2.12 4.55 2.76
CA SER A 71 -3.13 4.14 3.74
C SER A 71 -4.46 3.86 3.04
N PRO A 72 -5.08 2.67 3.22
CA PRO A 72 -6.40 2.39 2.66
C PRO A 72 -7.42 3.46 3.07
N GLU A 73 -8.25 3.86 2.10
CA GLU A 73 -9.22 4.96 2.23
C GLU A 73 -8.63 6.33 2.63
N LEU A 74 -7.30 6.47 2.57
CA LEU A 74 -6.57 7.62 3.09
C LEU A 74 -6.88 7.90 4.59
N CYS A 75 -7.27 6.84 5.31
CA CYS A 75 -7.60 6.88 6.73
C CYS A 75 -6.32 6.92 7.57
N HIS A 76 -6.28 7.73 8.61
CA HIS A 76 -5.18 7.74 9.58
C HIS A 76 -5.72 8.06 10.97
N GLY A 77 -5.01 7.62 12.00
CA GLY A 77 -5.32 7.98 13.39
C GLY A 77 -4.77 9.36 13.75
N ASP A 78 -5.16 9.85 14.92
CA ASP A 78 -4.86 11.22 15.37
C ASP A 78 -3.40 11.43 15.79
N SER A 79 -2.59 10.37 15.90
CA SER A 79 -1.20 10.48 16.32
C SER A 79 -0.27 10.68 15.11
N PRO A 80 0.43 11.82 14.97
CA PRO A 80 1.43 12.03 13.92
C PRO A 80 2.67 11.11 14.04
N ARG A 81 2.72 10.25 15.07
CA ARG A 81 3.70 9.16 15.19
C ARG A 81 3.36 7.95 14.30
N GLU A 82 2.16 7.89 13.73
CA GLU A 82 1.65 6.78 12.90
C GLU A 82 1.98 6.93 11.40
N ILE A 83 2.96 7.75 11.03
CA ILE A 83 3.50 7.66 9.68
C ILE A 83 4.28 6.35 9.63
N TYR A 84 3.66 5.31 9.07
CA TYR A 84 4.25 4.00 8.90
C TYR A 84 5.57 4.14 8.12
N ARG A 85 6.63 3.57 8.69
CA ARG A 85 7.98 3.57 8.14
C ARG A 85 8.44 2.14 8.02
N ILE A 86 8.93 1.78 6.84
CA ILE A 86 9.69 0.55 6.61
C ILE A 86 11.03 0.95 6.03
N ASP A 87 12.10 0.44 6.61
CA ASP A 87 13.49 0.69 6.18
C ASP A 87 13.85 2.17 5.97
N GLY A 88 13.36 3.03 6.87
CA GLY A 88 13.65 4.46 6.88
C GLY A 88 12.81 5.31 5.94
N LEU A 89 11.84 4.70 5.25
CA LEU A 89 11.14 5.36 4.18
C LEU A 89 9.63 5.51 4.45
N SER A 90 9.09 6.69 4.11
CA SER A 90 7.68 7.05 4.35
C SER A 90 7.17 8.02 3.29
N VAL A 91 6.08 7.64 2.62
CA VAL A 91 5.26 8.53 1.78
C VAL A 91 3.84 8.30 2.22
N PHE A 92 3.12 9.37 2.54
CA PHE A 92 1.80 9.33 3.16
C PHE A 92 0.84 10.25 2.39
N LEU A 93 -0.32 9.71 2.01
CA LEU A 93 -1.42 10.44 1.40
C LEU A 93 -2.61 10.43 2.38
N ARG A 94 -3.19 11.60 2.69
CA ARG A 94 -4.34 11.74 3.59
C ARG A 94 -5.54 12.39 2.90
N SER A 95 -6.74 11.96 3.28
CA SER A 95 -7.98 12.64 2.91
C SER A 95 -8.31 13.69 3.96
N ALA A 96 -8.34 14.97 3.58
CA ALA A 96 -8.83 16.02 4.48
C ALA A 96 -10.29 15.81 4.90
N LEU A 97 -11.10 15.11 4.09
CA LEU A 97 -12.53 14.91 4.36
C LEU A 97 -12.78 13.75 5.33
N TRP A 98 -12.20 12.57 5.08
CA TRP A 98 -12.48 11.37 5.86
C TRP A 98 -11.80 11.38 7.22
N SER A 99 -10.56 11.86 7.28
CA SER A 99 -9.83 11.93 8.55
C SER A 99 -10.49 12.88 9.55
N ASN A 100 -11.12 13.95 9.06
CA ASN A 100 -11.85 14.90 9.90
C ASN A 100 -13.26 14.41 10.31
N ARG A 101 -13.83 13.40 9.64
CA ARG A 101 -15.16 12.85 9.96
C ARG A 101 -15.10 11.71 10.98
N ILE A 102 -14.07 10.86 10.91
CA ILE A 102 -13.84 9.84 11.95
C ILE A 102 -13.63 10.48 13.33
N ARG A 103 -13.11 11.72 13.36
CA ARG A 103 -13.00 12.59 14.54
C ARG A 103 -14.34 12.89 15.23
N GLY A 104 -15.44 12.91 14.48
CA GLY A 104 -16.78 13.23 14.98
C GLY A 104 -17.63 11.98 15.06
N GLY A 105 -17.29 11.06 15.97
CA GLY A 105 -18.27 10.10 16.44
C GLY A 105 -19.39 10.86 17.16
N ASP A 106 -20.62 10.69 16.70
CA ASP A 106 -21.77 10.72 17.60
C ASP A 106 -21.67 9.54 18.58
#